data_AF-A0A952FEJ1-F1
#
_entry.id   AF-A0A952FEJ1-F1
#
_cell.length_a   1.000
_cell.length_b   1.000
_cell.length_c   1.000
_cell.angle_alpha   90.00
_cell.angle_beta   90.00
_cell.angle_gamma   90.00
#
_symmetry.space_group_name_H-M   'P 1'
#
loop_
_entity.id
_entity.type
_entity.pdbx_description
1 polymer ?
#
loop_
_entity_poly.entity_id
_entity_poly.type
_entity_poly.pdbx_seq_one_letter_code
_entity_poly.pdbx_strand_id
1 'polypeptide(L)'
;MGTLLLAGILCTLSLSGHAQVSPQRPAALPAPAAPAPGVPLDALTAAATNVGVKRCLPAISRLSSLTVSGSTGNDVLVDWDRKNPDGGPFFSLSGVEYKNASLAFSLTAVPDAAGGCSVAAERISVAPFACRSIAQQELGGYKATQLLTTFTVYVDPRDPGASVTLIDSPPGCLIIRRHVEYDWKDPTKARSR
;
A
#
# COMPACT_ATOMS: atom_id res chain seq x y z
N MET A 1 -90.94 -6.09 38.68
CA MET A 1 -90.49 -5.13 39.73
C MET A 1 -89.31 -5.75 40.44
N GLY A 2 -88.12 -5.14 40.36
CA GLY A 2 -86.94 -5.63 41.08
C GLY A 2 -85.59 -5.40 40.38
N THR A 3 -85.11 -4.16 40.45
CA THR A 3 -83.71 -3.76 40.79
C THR A 3 -82.50 -4.20 39.93
N LEU A 4 -81.90 -3.16 39.31
CA LEU A 4 -80.48 -2.84 39.02
C LEU A 4 -79.37 -3.92 39.14
N LEU A 5 -78.44 -3.89 38.17
CA LEU A 5 -77.06 -3.41 38.39
C LEU A 5 -76.30 -3.20 37.06
N LEU A 6 -75.90 -1.94 36.80
CA LEU A 6 -74.87 -1.58 35.84
C LEU A 6 -73.49 -2.01 36.38
N ALA A 7 -72.68 -2.67 35.55
CA ALA A 7 -71.25 -2.80 35.76
C ALA A 7 -70.53 -2.25 34.52
N GLY A 8 -69.99 -1.04 34.66
CA GLY A 8 -69.14 -0.40 33.66
C GLY A 8 -67.77 -1.07 33.62
N ILE A 9 -67.34 -1.46 32.42
CA ILE A 9 -65.98 -1.97 32.19
C ILE A 9 -65.09 -0.78 31.84
N LEU A 10 -64.19 -0.45 32.77
CA LEU A 10 -63.08 0.47 32.56
C LEU A 10 -62.12 -0.14 31.52
N CYS A 11 -61.96 0.54 30.38
CA CYS A 11 -60.95 0.21 29.39
C CYS A 11 -59.62 0.89 29.81
N THR A 12 -58.70 0.12 30.38
CA THR A 12 -57.37 0.58 30.78
C THR A 12 -56.43 0.63 29.57
N LEU A 13 -56.05 1.84 29.16
CA LEU A 13 -54.99 2.12 28.20
C LEU A 13 -53.65 1.57 28.71
N SER A 14 -53.12 0.54 28.06
CA SER A 14 -51.77 0.04 28.30
C SER A 14 -50.81 0.70 27.30
N LEU A 15 -49.96 1.62 27.78
CA LEU A 15 -48.81 2.14 27.03
C LEU A 15 -47.80 1.00 26.83
N SER A 16 -47.68 0.48 25.61
CA SER A 16 -46.60 -0.44 25.26
C SER A 16 -45.27 0.32 25.17
N GLY A 17 -44.31 -0.09 26.00
CA GLY A 17 -42.94 0.44 26.01
C GLY A 17 -42.22 0.18 24.68
N HIS A 18 -41.51 1.20 24.19
CA HIS A 18 -40.65 1.09 23.03
C HIS A 18 -39.36 0.37 23.45
N ALA A 19 -39.17 -0.87 22.97
CA ALA A 19 -37.90 -1.57 23.10
C ALA A 19 -36.82 -0.82 22.31
N GLN A 20 -35.83 -0.27 23.03
CA GLN A 20 -34.69 0.38 22.41
C GLN A 20 -33.73 -0.67 21.85
N VAL A 21 -33.72 -0.82 20.52
CA VAL A 21 -32.70 -1.60 19.81
C VAL A 21 -31.41 -0.79 19.84
N SER A 22 -30.48 -1.16 20.71
CA SER A 22 -29.11 -0.63 20.67
C SER A 22 -28.37 -1.27 19.48
N PRO A 23 -27.73 -0.49 18.59
CA PRO A 23 -26.94 -1.05 17.50
C PRO A 23 -25.73 -1.78 18.09
N GLN A 24 -25.71 -3.12 17.98
CA GLN A 24 -24.55 -3.93 18.33
C GLN A 24 -23.45 -3.69 17.30
N ARG A 25 -22.36 -3.04 17.75
CA ARG A 25 -21.13 -2.88 16.98
C ARG A 25 -20.54 -4.30 16.76
N PRO A 26 -20.19 -4.70 15.53
CA PRO A 26 -19.50 -5.96 15.29
C PRO A 26 -18.25 -6.05 16.18
N ALA A 27 -17.98 -7.23 16.73
CA ALA A 27 -16.78 -7.49 17.50
C ALA A 27 -15.55 -7.09 16.68
N ALA A 28 -14.69 -6.23 17.26
CA ALA A 28 -13.42 -5.89 16.65
C ALA A 28 -12.58 -7.16 16.46
N LEU A 29 -12.08 -7.36 15.24
CA LEU A 29 -11.12 -8.43 14.97
C LEU A 29 -9.88 -8.24 15.87
N PRO A 30 -9.18 -9.32 16.26
CA PRO A 30 -7.97 -9.23 17.05
C PRO A 30 -6.96 -8.32 16.35
N ALA A 31 -6.45 -7.32 17.08
CA ALA A 31 -5.35 -6.50 16.58
C ALA A 31 -4.14 -7.41 16.31
N PRO A 32 -3.45 -7.25 15.17
CA PRO A 32 -2.23 -8.01 14.90
C PRO A 32 -1.18 -7.74 16.00
N ALA A 33 -0.39 -8.76 16.34
CA ALA A 33 0.65 -8.66 17.34
C ALA A 33 1.63 -7.52 16.99
N ALA A 34 1.95 -6.69 17.97
CA ALA A 34 2.88 -5.59 17.79
C ALA A 34 4.27 -6.13 17.38
N PRO A 35 4.92 -5.54 16.37
CA PRO A 35 6.26 -5.94 15.95
C PRO A 35 7.28 -5.73 17.07
N ALA A 36 8.33 -6.55 17.08
CA ALA A 36 9.43 -6.45 18.05
C ALA A 36 10.10 -5.06 17.98
N PRO A 37 10.53 -4.49 19.12
CA PRO A 37 11.16 -3.17 19.15
C PRO A 37 12.38 -3.10 18.23
N GLY A 38 12.43 -2.12 17.34
CA GLY A 38 13.60 -1.79 16.52
C GLY A 38 13.61 -2.34 15.09
N VAL A 39 12.64 -3.18 14.69
CA VAL A 39 12.41 -3.50 13.27
C VAL A 39 11.33 -2.56 12.74
N PRO A 40 11.60 -1.74 11.71
CA PRO A 40 10.54 -0.95 11.08
C PRO A 40 9.42 -1.90 10.65
N LEU A 41 8.19 -1.62 11.11
CA LEU A 41 7.03 -2.39 10.66
C LEU A 41 6.94 -2.24 9.15
N ASP A 42 6.94 -3.36 8.43
CA ASP A 42 6.68 -3.34 6.99
C ASP A 42 5.16 -3.33 6.78
N ALA A 43 4.56 -2.12 6.82
CA ALA A 43 3.11 -1.96 6.75
C ALA A 43 2.54 -2.49 5.43
N LEU A 44 3.28 -2.36 4.32
CA LEU A 44 2.87 -2.85 3.00
C LEU A 44 2.85 -4.39 2.95
N THR A 45 3.89 -5.07 3.43
CA THR A 45 3.89 -6.54 3.53
C THR A 45 2.77 -7.04 4.42
N ALA A 46 2.56 -6.38 5.57
CA ALA A 46 1.48 -6.72 6.49
C ALA A 46 0.11 -6.53 5.83
N ALA A 47 -0.11 -5.41 5.14
CA ALA A 47 -1.37 -5.13 4.44
C ALA A 47 -1.63 -6.14 3.32
N ALA A 48 -0.64 -6.43 2.47
CA ALA A 48 -0.75 -7.42 1.39
C ALA A 48 -1.10 -8.82 1.95
N THR A 49 -0.47 -9.21 3.06
CA THR A 49 -0.78 -10.46 3.77
C THR A 49 -2.22 -10.46 4.27
N ASN A 50 -2.65 -9.37 4.92
CA ASN A 50 -3.97 -9.26 5.54
C ASN A 50 -5.12 -9.28 4.52
N VAL A 51 -4.92 -8.72 3.32
CA VAL A 51 -5.95 -8.74 2.26
C VAL A 51 -5.96 -10.04 1.45
N GLY A 52 -5.00 -10.95 1.70
CA GLY A 52 -4.98 -12.30 1.14
C GLY A 52 -4.11 -12.50 -0.10
N VAL A 53 -3.16 -11.60 -0.38
CA VAL A 53 -2.17 -11.78 -1.46
C VAL A 53 -1.19 -12.90 -1.09
N LYS A 54 -0.95 -13.86 -1.99
CA LYS A 54 0.03 -14.95 -1.76
C LYS A 54 1.04 -15.06 -2.89
N ARG A 55 0.62 -15.09 -4.15
CA ARG A 55 1.51 -15.28 -5.32
C ARG A 55 2.54 -14.18 -5.45
N CYS A 56 2.09 -12.93 -5.36
CA CYS A 56 2.95 -11.76 -5.43
C CYS A 56 3.60 -11.38 -4.10
N LEU A 57 3.21 -12.00 -2.98
CA LEU A 57 3.66 -11.61 -1.65
C LEU A 57 5.19 -11.58 -1.52
N PRO A 58 5.96 -12.58 -2.00
CA PRO A 58 7.41 -12.54 -1.84
C PRO A 58 8.09 -11.40 -2.64
N ALA A 59 7.53 -11.02 -3.80
CA ALA A 59 8.00 -9.87 -4.58
C ALA A 59 7.71 -8.56 -3.84
N ILE A 60 6.46 -8.41 -3.34
CA ILE A 60 6.02 -7.28 -2.53
C ILE A 60 6.93 -7.12 -1.31
N SER A 61 7.17 -8.19 -0.55
CA SER A 61 7.97 -8.15 0.67
C SER A 61 9.43 -7.80 0.42
N ARG A 62 10.03 -8.33 -0.66
CA ARG A 62 11.38 -7.93 -1.04
C ARG A 62 11.46 -6.43 -1.29
N LEU A 63 10.60 -5.90 -2.15
CA LEU A 63 10.63 -4.48 -2.53
C LEU A 63 10.25 -3.56 -1.36
N SER A 64 9.30 -3.98 -0.53
CA SER A 64 8.88 -3.22 0.65
C SER A 64 9.99 -3.15 1.70
N SER A 65 10.62 -4.28 2.02
CA SER A 65 11.74 -4.35 2.99
C SER A 65 12.92 -3.45 2.62
N LEU A 66 13.28 -3.41 1.32
CA LEU A 66 14.30 -2.50 0.80
C LEU A 66 13.86 -1.04 0.94
N THR A 67 12.57 -0.78 0.77
CA THR A 67 12.02 0.56 0.86
C THR A 67 11.96 1.10 2.28
N VAL A 68 11.52 0.30 3.26
CA VAL A 68 11.35 0.74 4.65
C VAL A 68 12.61 0.60 5.50
N SER A 69 13.69 0.04 4.95
CA SER A 69 14.97 -0.09 5.66
C SER A 69 15.50 1.28 6.09
N GLY A 70 15.77 1.43 7.39
CA GLY A 70 16.22 2.70 7.99
C GLY A 70 15.14 3.77 8.15
N SER A 71 13.87 3.46 7.83
CA SER A 71 12.75 4.36 8.08
C SER A 71 12.45 4.50 9.58
N THR A 72 11.95 5.66 9.98
CA THR A 72 11.42 5.95 11.31
C THR A 72 9.91 5.67 11.39
N GLY A 73 9.23 5.59 10.25
CA GLY A 73 7.81 5.29 10.14
C GLY A 73 7.40 5.01 8.70
N ASN A 74 6.34 4.24 8.52
CA ASN A 74 5.66 4.07 7.24
C ASN A 74 4.20 3.65 7.45
N ASP A 75 3.36 3.97 6.47
CA ASP A 75 1.97 3.54 6.39
C ASP A 75 1.57 3.37 4.92
N VAL A 76 0.44 2.71 4.67
CA VAL A 76 0.08 2.25 3.32
C VAL A 76 -1.41 2.40 3.02
N LEU A 77 -1.70 2.87 1.82
CA LEU A 77 -2.97 2.72 1.13
C LEU A 77 -2.86 1.53 0.16
N VAL A 78 -3.84 0.62 0.18
CA VAL A 78 -3.89 -0.53 -0.73
C VAL A 78 -5.24 -0.65 -1.42
N ASP A 79 -5.19 -1.04 -2.70
CA ASP A 79 -6.36 -1.34 -3.53
C ASP A 79 -6.17 -2.73 -4.15
N TRP A 80 -7.21 -3.56 -4.13
CA TRP A 80 -7.15 -4.94 -4.61
C TRP A 80 -8.51 -5.45 -5.10
N ASP A 81 -8.49 -6.51 -5.91
CA ASP A 81 -9.70 -7.25 -6.25
C ASP A 81 -10.22 -8.03 -5.03
N ARG A 82 -11.26 -7.52 -4.37
CA ARG A 82 -11.88 -8.15 -3.20
C ARG A 82 -12.48 -9.52 -3.47
N LYS A 83 -12.81 -9.86 -4.72
CA LYS A 83 -13.34 -11.17 -5.10
C LYS A 83 -12.24 -12.17 -5.41
N ASN A 84 -11.07 -11.69 -5.78
CA ASN A 84 -9.92 -12.51 -6.14
C ASN A 84 -8.60 -11.89 -5.63
N PRO A 85 -8.39 -11.81 -4.30
CA PRO A 85 -7.25 -11.08 -3.73
C PRO A 85 -5.88 -11.67 -4.07
N ASP A 86 -5.80 -12.96 -4.39
CA ASP A 86 -4.54 -13.62 -4.76
C ASP A 86 -4.29 -13.65 -6.28
N GLY A 87 -5.36 -13.68 -7.08
CA GLY A 87 -5.28 -13.81 -8.54
C GLY A 87 -5.52 -12.49 -9.29
N GLY A 88 -5.92 -11.43 -8.61
CA GLY A 88 -6.12 -10.10 -9.18
C GLY A 88 -4.91 -9.19 -8.96
N PRO A 89 -4.90 -8.01 -9.62
CA PRO A 89 -3.87 -7.00 -9.40
C PRO A 89 -3.99 -6.41 -7.98
N PHE A 90 -2.85 -6.09 -7.41
CA PHE A 90 -2.69 -5.40 -6.13
C PHE A 90 -1.95 -4.09 -6.37
N PHE A 91 -2.49 -2.99 -5.87
CA PHE A 91 -1.91 -1.66 -5.97
C PHE A 91 -1.69 -1.10 -4.57
N SER A 92 -0.63 -0.35 -4.40
CA SER A 92 -0.36 0.33 -3.14
C SER A 92 0.34 1.67 -3.33
N LEU A 93 0.12 2.55 -2.37
CA LEU A 93 0.87 3.77 -2.15
C LEU A 93 1.26 3.84 -0.67
N SER A 94 2.56 3.83 -0.39
CA SER A 94 3.09 3.97 0.96
C SER A 94 3.71 5.35 1.16
N GLY A 95 3.47 5.94 2.33
CA GLY A 95 4.29 7.02 2.84
C GLY A 95 5.41 6.42 3.68
N VAL A 96 6.65 6.89 3.47
CA VAL A 96 7.82 6.42 4.23
C VAL A 96 8.60 7.60 4.76
N GLU A 97 8.86 7.61 6.06
CA GLU A 97 9.57 8.66 6.77
C GLU A 97 10.94 8.17 7.20
N TYR A 98 11.94 9.02 6.99
CA TYR A 98 13.29 8.90 7.53
C TYR A 98 13.58 10.15 8.37
N LYS A 99 14.67 10.11 9.15
CA LYS A 99 15.05 11.20 10.06
C LYS A 99 14.99 12.61 9.45
N ASN A 100 15.38 12.77 8.18
CA ASN A 100 15.46 14.07 7.50
C ASN A 100 14.84 14.05 6.09
N ALA A 101 14.04 13.04 5.76
CA ALA A 101 13.48 12.89 4.42
C ALA A 101 12.19 12.09 4.47
N SER A 102 11.31 12.33 3.51
CA SER A 102 10.14 11.47 3.28
C SER A 102 10.04 11.16 1.80
N LEU A 103 9.42 10.03 1.49
CA LEU A 103 9.12 9.63 0.12
C LEU A 103 7.75 8.96 0.05
N ALA A 104 7.20 8.96 -1.16
CA ALA A 104 6.11 8.07 -1.51
C ALA A 104 6.70 6.83 -2.22
N PHE A 105 6.16 5.66 -1.91
CA PHE A 105 6.47 4.42 -2.59
C PHE A 105 5.21 3.85 -3.22
N SER A 106 5.14 3.85 -4.55
CA SER A 106 4.06 3.18 -5.26
C SER A 106 4.50 1.78 -5.67
N LEU A 107 3.61 0.80 -5.53
CA LEU A 107 3.85 -0.56 -6.02
C LEU A 107 2.58 -1.09 -6.66
N THR A 108 2.75 -1.67 -7.84
CA THR A 108 1.76 -2.50 -8.52
C THR A 108 2.32 -3.91 -8.61
N ALA A 109 1.54 -4.89 -8.22
CA ALA A 109 1.87 -6.30 -8.35
C ALA A 109 0.72 -7.04 -9.04
N VAL A 110 1.05 -7.77 -10.10
CA VAL A 110 0.09 -8.51 -10.91
C VAL A 110 0.55 -9.96 -10.98
N PRO A 111 -0.24 -10.92 -10.47
CA PRO A 111 0.10 -12.33 -10.62
C PRO A 111 0.06 -12.72 -12.10
N ASP A 112 1.07 -13.44 -12.56
CA ASP A 112 1.08 -13.95 -13.93
C ASP A 112 0.35 -15.30 -14.04
N ALA A 113 0.06 -15.72 -15.27
CA ALA A 113 -0.61 -17.00 -15.53
C ALA A 113 0.28 -18.22 -15.26
N ALA A 114 1.60 -18.05 -15.21
CA ALA A 114 2.59 -19.10 -14.97
C ALA A 114 2.94 -19.27 -13.46
N GLY A 115 2.29 -18.52 -12.58
CA GLY A 115 2.47 -18.58 -11.13
C GLY A 115 3.59 -17.71 -10.56
N GLY A 116 4.18 -16.82 -11.35
CA GLY A 116 5.05 -15.73 -10.87
C GLY A 116 4.29 -14.41 -10.67
N CYS A 117 5.03 -13.31 -10.59
CA CYS A 117 4.48 -11.98 -10.36
C CYS A 117 5.19 -10.93 -11.25
N SER A 118 4.41 -10.09 -11.94
CA SER A 118 4.93 -8.88 -12.56
C SER A 118 4.77 -7.70 -11.60
N VAL A 119 5.83 -6.91 -11.43
CA VAL A 119 5.84 -5.77 -10.50
C VAL A 119 6.29 -4.50 -11.20
N ALA A 120 5.69 -3.38 -10.80
CA ALA A 120 6.16 -2.04 -11.09
C ALA A 120 6.21 -1.27 -9.78
N ALA A 121 7.39 -0.82 -9.37
CA ALA A 121 7.61 -0.13 -8.11
C ALA A 121 8.31 1.20 -8.35
N GLU A 122 7.87 2.24 -7.65
CA GLU A 122 8.34 3.60 -7.82
C GLU A 122 8.63 4.23 -6.46
N ARG A 123 9.86 4.69 -6.25
CA ARG A 123 10.24 5.56 -5.13
C ARG A 123 10.21 7.00 -5.63
N ILE A 124 9.32 7.80 -5.05
CA ILE A 124 9.07 9.19 -5.44
C ILE A 124 9.53 10.08 -4.29
N SER A 125 10.56 10.88 -4.52
CA SER A 125 11.16 11.74 -3.49
C SER A 125 11.45 13.13 -4.05
N VAL A 126 11.64 14.09 -3.16
CA VAL A 126 12.08 15.44 -3.52
C VAL A 126 13.45 15.71 -2.92
N ALA A 127 14.34 16.32 -3.70
CA ALA A 127 15.63 16.81 -3.24
C ALA A 127 15.68 18.34 -3.32
N PRO A 128 16.29 19.03 -2.34
CA PRO A 128 16.44 20.49 -2.34
C PRO A 128 17.62 20.94 -3.24
N PHE A 129 17.83 20.26 -4.35
CA PHE A 129 18.90 20.53 -5.31
C PHE A 129 18.34 20.56 -6.73
N ALA A 130 19.01 21.26 -7.64
CA ALA A 130 18.65 21.21 -9.06
C ALA A 130 18.81 19.79 -9.62
N CYS A 131 17.90 19.36 -10.51
CA CYS A 131 17.98 18.02 -11.10
C CYS A 131 19.29 17.76 -11.84
N ARG A 132 19.88 18.80 -12.46
CA ARG A 132 21.20 18.70 -13.09
C ARG A 132 22.28 18.25 -12.12
N SER A 133 22.28 18.77 -10.89
CA SER A 133 23.27 18.40 -9.86
C SER A 133 23.10 16.94 -9.43
N ILE A 134 21.85 16.49 -9.26
CA ILE A 134 21.52 15.09 -8.95
C ILE A 134 22.01 14.17 -10.08
N ALA A 135 21.72 14.50 -11.34
CA ALA A 135 22.15 13.70 -12.48
C ALA A 135 23.67 13.55 -12.55
N GLN A 136 24.41 14.64 -12.32
CA GLN A 136 25.87 14.63 -12.35
C GLN A 136 26.50 13.81 -11.21
N GLN A 137 25.90 13.85 -10.02
CA GLN A 137 26.43 13.17 -8.84
C GLN A 137 26.10 11.68 -8.80
N GLU A 138 24.90 11.30 -9.27
CA GLU A 138 24.35 9.97 -9.00
C GLU A 138 24.13 9.11 -10.25
N LEU A 139 23.95 9.73 -11.42
CA LEU A 139 23.51 9.03 -12.64
C LEU A 139 24.62 8.91 -13.69
N GLY A 140 25.88 8.90 -13.24
CA GLY A 140 27.03 8.67 -14.10
C GLY A 140 26.89 7.34 -14.86
N GLY A 141 27.00 7.41 -16.20
CA GLY A 141 26.88 6.24 -17.08
C GLY A 141 25.46 5.85 -17.47
N TYR A 142 24.43 6.51 -16.92
CA TYR A 142 23.05 6.30 -17.35
C TYR A 142 22.82 6.94 -18.73
N LYS A 143 21.97 6.32 -19.53
CA LYS A 143 21.51 6.91 -20.79
C LYS A 143 20.37 7.88 -20.52
N ALA A 144 20.63 9.17 -20.72
CA ALA A 144 19.63 10.22 -20.60
C ALA A 144 18.77 10.35 -21.87
N THR A 145 17.46 10.46 -21.68
CA THR A 145 16.48 10.77 -22.73
C THR A 145 15.58 11.88 -22.21
N GLN A 146 15.70 13.08 -22.79
CA GLN A 146 14.82 14.19 -22.45
C GLN A 146 13.47 13.99 -23.16
N LEU A 147 12.41 13.81 -22.38
CA LEU A 147 11.05 13.64 -22.93
C LEU A 147 10.33 14.98 -23.06
N LEU A 148 10.55 15.89 -22.11
CA LEU A 148 10.04 17.26 -22.11
C LEU A 148 11.10 18.22 -21.55
N THR A 149 10.88 19.53 -21.67
CA THR A 149 11.81 20.56 -21.20
C THR A 149 12.25 20.35 -19.75
N THR A 150 11.32 20.00 -18.86
CA THR A 150 11.57 19.80 -17.42
C THR A 150 11.57 18.32 -17.01
N PHE A 151 11.56 17.38 -17.96
CA PHE A 151 11.36 15.95 -17.70
C PHE A 151 12.39 15.11 -18.45
N THR A 152 13.30 14.48 -17.71
CA THR A 152 14.35 13.63 -18.30
C THR A 152 14.36 12.27 -17.63
N VAL A 153 14.38 11.21 -18.45
CA VAL A 153 14.49 9.82 -18.00
C VAL A 153 15.93 9.35 -18.20
N TYR A 154 16.46 8.68 -17.19
CA TYR A 154 17.79 8.08 -17.17
C TYR A 154 17.63 6.57 -17.00
N VAL A 155 18.23 5.79 -17.90
CA VAL A 155 18.19 4.32 -17.84
C VAL A 155 19.60 3.78 -17.60
N ASP A 156 19.76 2.87 -16.63
CA ASP A 156 21.02 2.16 -16.44
C ASP A 156 21.12 1.05 -17.49
N PRO A 157 22.12 1.05 -18.39
CA PRO A 157 22.25 -0.01 -19.38
C PRO A 157 22.50 -1.40 -18.76
N ARG A 158 22.89 -1.48 -17.49
CA ARG A 158 23.13 -2.73 -16.75
C ARG A 158 21.86 -3.30 -16.13
N ASP A 159 20.83 -2.48 -15.97
CA ASP A 159 19.55 -2.87 -15.40
C ASP A 159 18.40 -2.21 -16.20
N PRO A 160 17.97 -2.82 -17.31
CA PRO A 160 16.95 -2.25 -18.16
C PRO A 160 15.56 -2.21 -17.51
N GLY A 161 15.36 -2.90 -16.39
CA GLY A 161 14.14 -2.80 -15.58
C GLY A 161 14.10 -1.54 -14.71
N ALA A 162 15.26 -0.91 -14.48
CA ALA A 162 15.40 0.27 -13.65
C ALA A 162 15.52 1.57 -14.45
N SER A 163 14.87 2.62 -13.96
CA SER A 163 15.01 3.98 -14.49
C SER A 163 14.92 5.02 -13.39
N VAL A 164 15.54 6.17 -13.63
CA VAL A 164 15.43 7.36 -12.80
C VAL A 164 14.88 8.48 -13.65
N THR A 165 13.75 9.03 -13.25
CA THR A 165 13.18 10.22 -13.87
C THR A 165 13.46 11.41 -12.97
N LEU A 166 14.00 12.48 -13.54
CA LEU A 166 14.19 13.76 -12.88
C LEU A 166 13.23 14.78 -13.49
N ILE A 167 12.48 15.45 -12.63
CA ILE A 167 11.52 16.49 -12.99
C ILE A 167 11.89 17.79 -12.28
N ASP A 168 12.23 18.82 -13.05
CA ASP A 168 12.56 20.12 -12.50
C ASP A 168 11.33 20.72 -11.80
N SER A 169 11.43 20.94 -10.48
CA SER A 169 10.36 21.47 -9.64
C SER A 169 10.93 22.51 -8.66
N PRO A 170 11.24 23.73 -9.14
CA PRO A 170 11.91 24.75 -8.35
C PRO A 170 11.25 25.00 -6.98
N PRO A 171 12.02 25.12 -5.88
CA PRO A 171 13.49 25.24 -5.86
C PRO A 171 14.27 23.90 -5.87
N GLY A 172 13.61 22.76 -6.08
CA GLY A 172 14.23 21.43 -5.99
C GLY A 172 14.06 20.56 -7.23
N CYS A 173 14.23 19.26 -7.02
CA CYS A 173 14.07 18.22 -8.02
C CYS A 173 13.13 17.14 -7.50
N LEU A 174 12.09 16.81 -8.27
CA LEU A 174 11.30 15.61 -8.06
C LEU A 174 11.99 14.44 -8.74
N ILE A 175 12.21 13.37 -7.98
CA ILE A 175 12.97 12.19 -8.40
C ILE A 175 12.03 10.99 -8.32
N ILE A 176 11.87 10.28 -9.43
CA ILE A 176 11.13 9.01 -9.48
C ILE A 176 12.11 7.92 -9.86
N ARG A 177 12.42 7.01 -8.93
CA ARG A 177 13.20 5.81 -9.22
C ARG A 177 12.23 4.66 -9.42
N ARG A 178 12.16 4.14 -10.63
CA ARG A 178 11.22 3.11 -11.04
C ARG A 178 11.97 1.80 -11.31
N HIS A 179 11.40 0.70 -10.84
CA HIS A 179 11.80 -0.67 -11.15
C HIS A 179 10.61 -1.42 -11.73
N VAL A 180 10.80 -2.10 -12.85
CA VAL A 180 9.82 -2.98 -13.47
C VAL A 180 10.45 -4.34 -13.68
N GLU A 181 9.76 -5.39 -13.24
CA GLU A 181 10.21 -6.76 -13.42
C GLU A 181 9.02 -7.64 -13.76
N TYR A 182 9.16 -8.43 -14.81
CA TYR A 182 8.17 -9.40 -15.26
C TYR A 182 8.55 -10.80 -14.80
N ASP A 183 7.55 -11.67 -14.68
CA ASP A 183 7.73 -13.09 -14.35
C ASP A 183 8.63 -13.33 -13.11
N TRP A 184 8.56 -12.43 -12.12
CA TRP A 184 9.37 -12.53 -10.92
C TRP A 184 9.05 -13.84 -10.21
N LYS A 185 10.12 -14.59 -9.92
CA LYS A 185 10.05 -15.84 -9.18
C LYS A 185 10.94 -15.71 -7.97
N ASP A 186 10.47 -16.26 -6.86
CA ASP A 186 11.24 -16.30 -5.63
C ASP A 186 12.59 -17.03 -5.87
N PRO A 187 13.72 -16.32 -5.82
CA PRO A 187 15.03 -16.90 -6.12
C PRO A 187 15.44 -17.95 -5.08
N THR A 188 14.84 -17.94 -3.88
CA THR A 188 15.11 -18.94 -2.85
C THR A 188 14.48 -20.29 -3.18
N LYS A 189 13.34 -20.30 -3.89
CA LYS A 189 12.67 -21.53 -4.36
C LYS A 189 13.33 -22.17 -5.58
N ALA A 190 14.10 -21.41 -6.34
CA ALA A 190 14.87 -21.92 -7.48
C ALA A 190 16.12 -22.69 -7.05
N ARG A 191 16.69 -22.37 -5.86
CA ARG A 191 17.91 -23.01 -5.33
C ARG A 191 17.67 -24.27 -4.52
N SER A 192 16.40 -24.63 -4.28
CA SER A 192 16.01 -25.82 -3.50
C SER A 192 15.61 -27.01 -4.38
N ARG A 193 16.01 -27.03 -5.66
CA ARG A 193 15.84 -28.16 -6.58
C ARG A 193 17.19 -28.69 -7.02
#